data_AF-A0A0H3FER1-F1
#
_entry.id   AF-A0A0H3FER1-F1
#
_cell.length_a   1.000
_cell.length_b   1.000
_cell.length_c   1.000
_cell.angle_alpha   90.00
_cell.angle_beta   90.00
_cell.angle_gamma   90.00
#
_symmetry.space_group_name_H-M   'P 1'
#
loop_
_entity.id
_entity.type
_entity.pdbx_description
1 polymer ?
#
loop_
_entity_poly.entity_id
_entity_poly.type
_entity_poly.pdbx_seq_one_letter_code
_entity_poly.pdbx_strand_id
1 'polypeptide(L)'
;MQNRKLMLTALIVLFSSGSFADDVKTTSDPFGEVPAPIQQHISRLMEDDVAFNQAQRELSQQLTLAKLRLEMAKIKSEASELTQVPMMSNMGGESDDKEAKPASQAPLVEPKIMMLSQIAGITQAAVSVGTKIVFVRIGEIFLANGKRYAVHQGNNGRQSFVQEVSR
;
A
#
# COMPACT_ATOMS: atom_id res chain seq x y z
N MET A 1 6.98 -21.26 49.43
CA MET A 1 6.78 -20.34 48.28
C MET A 1 7.59 -19.05 48.52
N GLN A 2 8.88 -18.99 48.17
CA GLN A 2 9.62 -17.73 48.35
C GLN A 2 10.88 -17.54 47.48
N ASN A 3 11.17 -18.44 46.53
CA ASN A 3 12.44 -18.38 45.79
C ASN A 3 12.25 -18.05 44.29
N ARG A 4 11.01 -17.82 43.84
CA ARG A 4 10.71 -17.43 42.44
C ARG A 4 10.51 -15.93 42.23
N LYS A 5 10.35 -15.14 43.30
CA LYS A 5 10.18 -13.69 43.21
C LYS A 5 11.51 -12.92 43.15
N LEU A 6 12.64 -13.55 43.46
CA LEU A 6 13.94 -12.88 43.46
C LEU A 6 14.64 -12.85 42.08
N MET A 7 14.14 -13.63 41.12
CA MET A 7 14.69 -13.65 39.75
C MET A 7 14.05 -12.60 38.82
N LEU A 8 12.91 -12.00 39.21
CA LEU A 8 12.23 -11.00 38.37
C LEU A 8 12.71 -9.56 38.63
N THR A 9 13.43 -9.31 39.72
CA THR A 9 13.95 -7.98 40.07
C THR A 9 15.38 -7.73 39.59
N ALA A 10 16.07 -8.73 39.03
CA ALA A 10 17.41 -8.55 38.47
C ALA A 10 17.41 -8.08 37.00
N LEU A 11 16.30 -8.26 36.26
CA LEU A 11 16.24 -7.87 34.85
C LEU A 11 15.85 -6.39 34.64
N ILE A 12 15.34 -5.70 35.67
CA ILE A 12 14.89 -4.30 35.58
C ILE A 12 16.00 -3.28 35.95
N VAL A 13 17.17 -3.73 36.43
CA VAL A 13 18.30 -2.82 36.74
C VAL A 13 19.26 -2.64 35.54
N LEU A 14 19.06 -3.36 34.43
CA LEU A 14 19.91 -3.21 33.24
C LEU A 14 19.52 -2.06 32.29
N PHE A 15 18.67 -1.13 32.73
CA PHE A 15 18.30 0.07 31.96
C PHE A 15 18.52 1.38 32.73
N SER A 16 19.32 1.40 33.81
CA SER A 16 19.50 2.62 34.64
C SER A 16 20.93 2.95 35.05
N SER A 17 21.95 2.55 34.29
CA SER A 17 23.31 3.07 34.50
C SER A 17 24.15 3.05 33.22
N GLY A 18 23.71 3.86 32.26
CA GLY A 18 24.57 4.42 31.22
C GLY A 18 24.82 5.90 31.49
N SER A 19 25.19 6.24 32.74
CA SER A 19 25.67 7.57 33.07
C SER A 19 27.11 7.63 32.59
N PHE A 20 27.33 7.98 31.33
CA PHE A 20 28.60 8.55 30.91
C PHE A 20 28.68 9.94 31.54
N ALA A 21 29.06 9.99 32.82
CA ALA A 21 29.75 11.15 33.36
C ALA A 21 31.16 11.09 32.78
N ASP A 22 31.27 11.48 31.51
CA ASP A 22 32.54 11.93 30.99
C ASP A 22 32.83 13.24 31.73
N ASP A 23 33.99 13.28 32.36
CA ASP A 23 34.48 14.40 33.15
C ASP A 23 34.74 15.55 32.18
N VAL A 24 33.68 16.28 31.79
CA VAL A 24 33.81 17.59 31.16
C VAL A 24 34.27 18.52 32.26
N LYS A 25 35.57 18.43 32.54
CA LYS A 25 36.37 19.55 32.99
C LYS A 25 36.04 20.67 32.03
N THR A 26 35.19 21.61 32.46
CA THR A 26 35.04 22.91 31.82
C THR A 26 36.37 23.62 31.99
N THR A 27 37.35 23.22 31.18
CA THR A 27 38.38 24.12 30.70
C THR A 27 37.60 25.18 29.95
N SER A 28 37.31 26.27 30.65
CA SER A 28 37.04 27.55 30.05
C SER A 28 38.32 28.01 29.36
N ASP A 29 38.71 27.30 28.29
CA ASP A 29 39.49 27.92 27.24
C ASP A 29 38.51 28.82 26.52
N PRO A 30 38.82 30.11 26.35
CA PRO A 30 38.02 30.95 25.49
C PRO A 30 38.06 30.26 24.14
N PHE A 31 36.90 29.81 23.65
CA PHE A 31 36.74 29.48 22.25
C PHE A 31 37.35 30.64 21.48
N GLY A 32 38.55 30.39 20.92
CA GLY A 32 39.25 31.35 20.10
C GLY A 32 38.22 31.81 19.09
N GLU A 33 37.90 33.10 19.15
CA GLU A 33 36.93 33.76 18.31
C GLU A 33 37.32 33.44 16.87
N VAL A 34 36.64 32.46 16.27
CA VAL A 34 36.93 32.05 14.90
C VAL A 34 36.71 33.30 14.08
N PRO A 35 37.74 33.82 13.37
CA PRO A 35 37.61 35.06 12.63
C PRO A 35 36.32 35.02 11.80
N ALA A 36 35.48 36.05 11.90
CA ALA A 36 34.20 36.14 11.19
C ALA A 36 34.26 35.70 9.70
N PRO A 37 35.37 35.90 8.94
CA PRO A 37 35.50 35.39 7.58
C PRO A 37 35.44 33.84 7.47
N ILE A 38 35.98 33.12 8.44
CA ILE A 38 36.00 31.65 8.45
C ILE A 38 34.61 31.10 8.78
N GLN A 39 33.89 31.75 9.71
CA GLN A 39 32.52 31.36 10.03
C GLN A 39 31.57 31.52 8.82
N GLN A 40 31.70 32.62 8.07
CA GLN A 40 30.94 32.83 6.84
C GLN A 40 31.25 31.77 5.76
N HIS A 41 32.51 31.34 5.67
CA HIS A 41 32.90 30.29 4.74
C HIS A 41 32.30 28.93 5.12
N ILE A 42 32.29 28.59 6.42
CA ILE A 42 31.64 27.38 6.93
C ILE A 42 30.14 27.42 6.66
N SER A 43 29.47 28.55 6.90
CA SER A 43 28.03 28.69 6.61
C SER A 43 27.72 28.46 5.13
N ARG A 44 28.51 29.04 4.21
CA ARG A 44 28.33 28.82 2.76
C ARG A 44 28.53 27.36 2.38
N LEU A 45 29.55 26.70 2.91
CA LEU A 45 29.79 25.29 2.63
C LEU A 45 28.62 24.40 3.10
N MET A 46 28.05 24.71 4.27
CA MET A 46 26.88 24.00 4.78
C MET A 46 25.62 24.26 3.94
N GLU A 47 25.41 25.51 3.51
CA GLU A 47 24.30 25.88 2.62
C GLU A 47 24.41 25.15 1.27
N ASP A 48 25.61 25.10 0.70
CA ASP A 48 25.89 24.37 -0.55
C ASP A 48 25.64 22.86 -0.40
N ASP A 49 26.05 22.27 0.73
CA ASP A 49 25.84 20.84 1.00
C ASP A 49 24.36 20.50 1.18
N VAL A 50 23.59 21.37 1.85
CA VAL A 50 22.13 21.22 1.97
C VAL A 50 21.46 21.29 0.60
N ALA A 51 21.85 22.25 -0.25
CA ALA A 51 21.32 22.37 -1.59
C ALA A 51 21.65 21.15 -2.46
N PHE A 52 22.88 20.64 -2.39
CA PHE A 52 23.30 19.43 -3.09
C PHE A 52 22.51 18.20 -2.64
N ASN A 53 22.36 17.99 -1.33
CA ASN A 53 21.60 16.87 -0.78
C ASN A 53 20.10 16.93 -1.17
N GLN A 54 19.52 18.13 -1.23
CA GLN A 54 18.15 18.32 -1.73
C GLN A 54 18.04 17.91 -3.20
N ALA A 55 18.90 18.43 -4.07
CA ALA A 55 18.91 18.07 -5.49
C ALA A 55 19.13 16.56 -5.70
N GLN A 56 20.04 15.94 -4.94
CA GLN A 56 20.26 14.50 -4.97
C GLN A 56 19.00 13.72 -4.58
N ARG A 57 18.31 14.15 -3.52
CA ARG A 57 17.07 13.51 -3.05
C ARG A 57 15.99 13.61 -4.12
N GLU A 58 15.79 14.77 -4.73
CA GLU A 58 14.84 14.96 -5.82
C GLU A 58 15.14 14.08 -7.03
N LEU A 59 16.40 14.04 -7.48
CA LEU A 59 16.82 13.18 -8.60
C LEU A 59 16.59 11.71 -8.29
N SER A 60 16.87 11.27 -7.06
CA SER A 60 16.63 9.88 -6.63
C SER A 60 15.13 9.54 -6.63
N GLN A 61 14.28 10.48 -6.23
CA GLN A 61 12.83 10.32 -6.27
C GLN A 61 12.32 10.22 -7.72
N GLN A 62 12.83 11.05 -8.63
CA GLN A 62 12.45 10.98 -10.04
C GLN A 62 12.89 9.65 -10.67
N LEU A 63 14.10 9.17 -10.37
CA LEU A 63 14.61 7.89 -10.86
C LEU A 63 13.77 6.72 -10.34
N THR A 64 13.47 6.69 -9.04
CA THR A 64 12.62 5.64 -8.47
C THR A 64 11.23 5.63 -9.10
N LEU A 65 10.62 6.78 -9.33
CA LEU A 65 9.34 6.88 -10.04
C LEU A 65 9.45 6.38 -11.50
N ALA A 66 10.53 6.73 -12.21
CA ALA A 66 10.76 6.24 -13.57
C ALA A 66 10.93 4.72 -13.61
N LYS A 67 11.69 4.15 -12.66
CA LYS A 67 11.86 2.70 -12.52
C LYS A 67 10.53 2.01 -12.22
N LEU A 68 9.74 2.53 -11.29
CA LEU A 68 8.41 1.98 -10.99
C LEU A 68 7.48 2.03 -12.22
N ARG A 69 7.53 3.12 -12.99
CA ARG A 69 6.76 3.21 -14.25
C ARG A 69 7.23 2.19 -15.28
N LEU A 70 8.53 1.96 -15.40
CA LEU A 70 9.08 0.93 -16.29
C LEU A 70 8.64 -0.47 -15.86
N GLU A 71 8.72 -0.78 -14.57
CA GLU A 71 8.23 -2.05 -14.01
C GLU A 71 6.73 -2.23 -14.24
N MET A 72 5.91 -1.18 -14.03
CA MET A 72 4.48 -1.24 -14.35
C MET A 72 4.22 -1.43 -15.85
N ALA A 73 4.99 -0.75 -16.72
CA ALA A 73 4.88 -0.91 -18.16
C ALA A 73 5.26 -2.34 -18.58
N LYS A 74 6.29 -2.91 -17.96
CA LYS A 74 6.73 -4.29 -18.16
C LYS A 74 5.69 -5.31 -17.68
N ILE A 75 5.14 -5.13 -16.48
CA ILE A 75 4.05 -5.96 -15.97
C ILE A 75 2.83 -5.86 -16.89
N LYS A 76 2.53 -4.65 -17.39
CA LYS A 76 1.43 -4.44 -18.34
C LYS A 76 1.69 -5.10 -19.70
N SER A 77 2.93 -5.06 -20.21
CA SER A 77 3.27 -5.74 -21.46
C SER A 77 3.24 -7.26 -21.28
N GLU A 78 3.79 -7.80 -20.21
CA GLU A 78 3.70 -9.23 -19.87
C GLU A 78 2.24 -9.67 -19.68
N ALA A 79 1.43 -8.87 -19.00
CA ALA A 79 0.00 -9.13 -18.88
C ALA A 79 -0.73 -9.03 -20.23
N SER A 80 -0.33 -8.13 -21.13
CA SER A 80 -0.93 -7.99 -22.47
C SER A 80 -0.51 -9.13 -23.40
N GLU A 81 0.73 -9.63 -23.30
CA GLU A 81 1.20 -10.82 -24.01
C GLU A 81 0.47 -12.08 -23.54
N LEU A 82 0.18 -12.19 -22.23
CA LEU A 82 -0.66 -13.26 -21.68
C LEU A 82 -2.15 -13.12 -22.03
N THR A 83 -2.60 -11.92 -22.44
CA THR A 83 -3.99 -11.62 -22.81
C THR A 83 -4.13 -11.35 -24.32
N GLN A 84 -3.24 -11.91 -25.15
CA GLN A 84 -3.32 -11.78 -26.61
C GLN A 84 -4.47 -12.64 -27.17
N VAL A 85 -5.70 -12.27 -26.84
CA VAL A 85 -6.88 -12.51 -27.67
C VAL A 85 -6.97 -11.32 -28.62
N PRO A 86 -7.06 -11.52 -29.95
CA PRO A 86 -7.06 -10.41 -30.89
C PRO A 86 -8.32 -9.58 -30.68
N MET A 87 -8.17 -8.42 -30.05
CA MET A 87 -9.24 -7.44 -29.95
C MET A 87 -9.25 -6.66 -31.26
N MET A 88 -10.20 -7.00 -32.14
CA MET A 88 -10.43 -6.25 -33.36
C MET A 88 -10.74 -4.80 -33.01
N SER A 89 -9.94 -3.91 -33.60
CA SER A 89 -10.14 -2.47 -33.60
C SER A 89 -11.38 -2.15 -34.44
N ASN A 90 -12.51 -1.85 -33.80
CA ASN A 90 -13.65 -1.25 -34.49
C ASN A 90 -13.51 0.27 -34.41
N MET A 91 -13.02 0.82 -35.51
CA MET A 91 -13.07 2.23 -35.86
C MET A 91 -14.38 2.49 -36.61
N GLY A 92 -15.09 3.56 -36.23
CA GLY A 92 -16.34 4.02 -36.85
C GLY A 92 -17.38 4.32 -35.77
N GLY A 93 -18.09 5.45 -35.75
CA GLY A 93 -18.18 6.60 -36.62
C GLY A 93 -19.23 7.50 -35.96
N GLU A 94 -19.03 8.80 -36.06
CA GLU A 94 -19.92 9.84 -35.54
C GLU A 94 -21.28 9.79 -36.27
N SER A 95 -22.40 9.68 -35.56
CA SER A 95 -23.71 10.28 -35.91
C SER A 95 -24.83 9.92 -34.91
N ASP A 96 -25.42 11.00 -34.41
CA ASP A 96 -26.83 11.25 -34.07
C ASP A 96 -27.67 10.37 -33.13
N ASP A 97 -28.36 11.12 -32.27
CA ASP A 97 -29.52 10.78 -31.46
C ASP A 97 -30.46 9.76 -32.11
N LYS A 98 -30.77 8.68 -31.37
CA LYS A 98 -32.15 8.22 -31.17
C LYS A 98 -32.26 7.13 -30.11
N GLU A 99 -33.11 7.44 -29.14
CA GLU A 99 -34.11 6.56 -28.55
C GLU A 99 -33.61 5.39 -27.68
N ALA A 100 -33.85 5.56 -26.38
CA ALA A 100 -33.71 4.56 -25.34
C ALA A 100 -34.38 3.23 -25.73
N LYS A 101 -33.56 2.24 -26.08
CA LYS A 101 -33.94 0.84 -26.11
C LYS A 101 -33.48 0.21 -24.80
N PRO A 102 -34.33 -0.55 -24.08
CA PRO A 102 -33.93 -1.15 -22.82
C PRO A 102 -32.73 -2.05 -23.08
N ALA A 103 -31.63 -1.76 -22.39
CA ALA A 103 -30.43 -2.58 -22.43
C ALA A 103 -30.86 -4.03 -22.17
N SER A 104 -30.72 -4.84 -23.22
CA SER A 104 -30.90 -6.29 -23.19
C SER A 104 -30.28 -6.82 -21.91
N GLN A 105 -31.10 -7.45 -21.06
CA GLN A 105 -30.64 -8.11 -19.85
C GLN A 105 -29.53 -9.08 -20.26
N ALA A 106 -28.28 -8.69 -19.97
CA ALA A 106 -27.17 -9.61 -20.02
C ALA A 106 -27.57 -10.82 -19.17
N PRO A 107 -27.23 -12.06 -19.57
CA PRO A 107 -27.58 -13.25 -18.81
C PRO A 107 -27.23 -12.99 -17.34
N LEU A 108 -28.20 -13.17 -16.44
CA LEU A 108 -27.98 -13.05 -15.00
C LEU A 108 -26.98 -14.15 -14.59
N VAL A 109 -25.69 -13.88 -14.78
CA VAL A 109 -24.63 -14.76 -14.32
C VAL A 109 -24.61 -14.62 -12.81
N GLU A 110 -24.95 -15.72 -12.13
CA GLU A 110 -24.92 -15.77 -10.67
C GLU A 110 -23.53 -15.42 -10.14
N PRO A 111 -23.45 -14.61 -9.07
CA PRO A 111 -22.16 -14.24 -8.50
C PRO A 111 -21.42 -15.46 -7.97
N LYS A 112 -20.20 -15.69 -8.47
CA LYS A 112 -19.36 -16.82 -8.08
C LYS A 112 -18.07 -16.35 -7.42
N ILE A 113 -17.69 -17.00 -6.31
CA ILE A 113 -16.41 -16.75 -5.66
C ILE A 113 -15.29 -17.41 -6.47
N MET A 114 -14.29 -16.61 -6.81
CA MET A 114 -13.11 -17.06 -7.54
C MET A 114 -11.95 -17.35 -6.58
N MET A 115 -11.74 -16.47 -5.59
CA MET A 115 -10.59 -16.54 -4.69
C MET A 115 -10.89 -15.84 -3.36
N LEU A 116 -10.15 -16.23 -2.31
CA LEU A 116 -10.06 -15.51 -1.05
C LEU A 116 -8.65 -14.90 -0.94
N SER A 117 -8.57 -13.62 -0.57
CA SER A 117 -7.31 -12.90 -0.34
C SER A 117 -7.33 -12.23 1.03
N GLN A 118 -6.16 -12.08 1.65
CA GLN A 118 -6.02 -11.34 2.90
C GLN A 118 -5.35 -9.99 2.62
N ILE A 119 -6.09 -8.91 2.78
CA ILE A 119 -5.64 -7.54 2.53
C ILE A 119 -5.68 -6.78 3.85
N ALA A 120 -4.53 -6.29 4.33
CA ALA A 120 -4.41 -5.57 5.61
C ALA A 120 -5.01 -6.35 6.81
N GLY A 121 -4.84 -7.68 6.82
CA GLY A 121 -5.39 -8.55 7.87
C GLY A 121 -6.87 -8.90 7.71
N ILE A 122 -7.58 -8.34 6.72
CA ILE A 122 -8.99 -8.60 6.45
C ILE A 122 -9.13 -9.60 5.30
N THR A 123 -9.86 -10.69 5.52
CA THR A 123 -10.18 -11.66 4.47
C THR A 123 -11.26 -11.10 3.54
N GLN A 124 -10.93 -10.96 2.25
CA GLN A 124 -11.83 -10.52 1.19
C GLN A 124 -12.01 -11.63 0.16
N ALA A 125 -13.25 -11.81 -0.29
CA ALA A 125 -13.59 -12.72 -1.37
C ALA A 125 -13.66 -11.95 -2.69
N ALA A 126 -12.94 -12.44 -3.70
CA ALA A 126 -13.08 -12.00 -5.07
C ALA A 126 -14.31 -12.70 -5.68
N VAL A 127 -15.36 -11.95 -5.94
CA VAL A 127 -16.61 -12.41 -6.52
C VAL A 127 -16.70 -11.93 -7.97
N SER A 128 -16.89 -12.87 -8.89
CA SER A 128 -17.20 -12.55 -10.29
C SER A 128 -18.67 -12.22 -10.42
N VAL A 129 -18.98 -11.02 -10.93
CA VAL A 129 -20.32 -10.55 -11.24
C VAL A 129 -20.34 -10.19 -12.73
N GLY A 130 -20.81 -11.11 -13.56
CA GLY A 130 -20.77 -10.96 -15.02
C GLY A 130 -19.33 -10.87 -15.54
N THR A 131 -18.92 -9.70 -16.03
CA THR A 131 -17.57 -9.43 -16.56
C THR A 131 -16.64 -8.72 -15.57
N LYS A 132 -17.11 -8.40 -14.37
CA LYS A 132 -16.35 -7.65 -13.36
C LYS A 132 -16.03 -8.52 -12.15
N ILE A 133 -14.89 -8.25 -11.52
CA ILE A 133 -14.50 -8.87 -10.25
C ILE A 133 -14.66 -7.82 -9.16
N VAL A 134 -15.40 -8.16 -8.10
CA VAL A 134 -15.63 -7.31 -6.93
C VAL A 134 -15.02 -7.98 -5.72
N PHE A 135 -14.30 -7.21 -4.89
CA PHE A 135 -13.77 -7.68 -3.63
C PHE A 135 -14.75 -7.33 -2.51
N VAL A 136 -15.24 -8.35 -1.79
CA VAL A 136 -16.25 -8.20 -0.74
C VAL A 136 -15.75 -8.87 0.54
N ARG A 137 -15.95 -8.25 1.70
CA ARG A 137 -15.60 -8.88 2.97
C ARG A 137 -16.54 -10.05 3.26
N ILE A 138 -16.03 -11.10 3.91
CA ILE A 138 -16.87 -12.20 4.40
C ILE A 138 -17.94 -11.62 5.35
N GLY A 139 -19.20 -11.98 5.12
CA GLY A 139 -20.36 -11.51 5.88
C GLY A 139 -20.90 -10.13 5.46
N GLU A 140 -20.25 -9.44 4.52
CA GLU A 140 -20.74 -8.17 3.99
C GLU A 140 -21.78 -8.40 2.88
N ILE A 141 -22.81 -7.55 2.87
CA ILE A 141 -23.86 -7.58 1.85
C ILE A 141 -23.44 -6.68 0.68
N PHE A 142 -23.42 -7.24 -0.51
CA PHE A 142 -23.14 -6.51 -1.75
C PHE A 142 -24.29 -6.62 -2.74
N LEU A 143 -24.40 -5.63 -3.63
CA LEU A 143 -25.40 -5.58 -4.68
C LEU A 143 -24.80 -6.12 -5.98
N ALA A 144 -25.42 -7.15 -6.55
CA ALA A 144 -25.08 -7.70 -7.85
C ALA A 144 -26.37 -7.98 -8.62
N ASN A 145 -26.42 -7.65 -9.91
CA ASN A 145 -27.58 -7.94 -10.78
C ASN A 145 -28.95 -7.50 -10.21
N GLY A 146 -28.99 -6.39 -9.45
CA GLY A 146 -30.22 -5.89 -8.82
C GLY A 146 -30.67 -6.65 -7.55
N LYS A 147 -29.90 -7.64 -7.11
CA LYS A 147 -30.16 -8.47 -5.91
C LYS A 147 -29.08 -8.27 -4.86
N ARG A 148 -29.40 -8.56 -3.59
CA ARG A 148 -28.46 -8.50 -2.48
C ARG A 148 -27.88 -9.88 -2.21
N TYR A 149 -26.57 -9.94 -2.05
CA TYR A 149 -25.85 -11.16 -1.79
C TYR A 149 -24.91 -11.01 -0.60
N ALA A 150 -24.67 -12.09 0.13
CA ALA A 150 -23.67 -12.16 1.18
C ALA A 150 -22.71 -13.30 0.91
N VAL A 151 -21.43 -13.09 1.23
CA VAL A 151 -20.40 -14.13 1.16
C VAL A 151 -20.33 -14.84 2.51
N HIS A 152 -20.59 -16.14 2.51
CA HIS A 152 -20.47 -17.00 3.69
C HIS A 152 -19.27 -17.93 3.55
N GLN A 153 -18.57 -18.12 4.66
CA GLN A 153 -17.54 -19.13 4.78
C GLN A 153 -18.19 -20.38 5.39
N GLY A 154 -18.07 -21.52 4.70
CA GLY A 154 -18.52 -22.81 5.20
C GLY A 154 -17.71 -23.27 6.41
N ASN A 155 -18.27 -24.20 7.18
CA ASN A 155 -17.76 -24.66 8.49
C ASN A 155 -16.28 -25.09 8.51
N ASN A 156 -15.71 -25.45 7.36
CA ASN A 156 -14.34 -25.96 7.26
C ASN A 156 -13.33 -24.91 6.79
N GLY A 157 -13.71 -23.63 6.64
CA GLY A 157 -12.85 -22.53 6.19
C GLY A 157 -12.40 -22.60 4.72
N ARG A 158 -12.56 -23.77 4.08
CA ARG A 158 -12.08 -24.10 2.72
C ARG A 158 -13.09 -23.84 1.62
N GLN A 159 -14.36 -23.67 1.96
CA GLN A 159 -15.42 -23.43 0.99
C GLN A 159 -16.09 -22.12 1.36
N SER A 160 -16.18 -21.20 0.40
CA SER A 160 -16.98 -20.00 0.54
C SER A 160 -18.02 -19.98 -0.56
N PHE A 161 -19.23 -19.57 -0.23
CA PHE A 161 -20.36 -19.52 -1.16
C PHE A 161 -21.06 -18.16 -1.07
N VAL A 162 -21.68 -17.79 -2.19
CA VAL A 162 -22.50 -16.58 -2.27
C VAL A 162 -23.95 -17.00 -2.05
N GLN A 163 -24.64 -16.32 -1.15
CA GLN A 163 -26.06 -16.55 -0.90
C GLN A 163 -26.85 -15.26 -1.16
N GLU A 164 -27.97 -15.38 -1.89
CA GLU A 164 -28.92 -14.28 -2.03
C GLU A 164 -29.60 -14.02 -0.69
N VAL A 165 -29.56 -12.78 -0.23
CA VAL A 165 -30.24 -12.34 1.00
C VAL A 165 -31.54 -11.68 0.58
N SER A 166 -32.64 -12.44 0.65
CA SER A 166 -33.99 -11.91 0.48
C SER A 166 -34.35 -10.97 1.64
N ARG A 167 -35.14 -9.94 1.32
CA ARG A 167 -35.61 -8.93 2.27
C ARG A 167 -36.68 -9.49 3.18
#